data_AF-A0A2X2XNH4-F1
#
_entry.id   AF-A0A2X2XNH4-F1
#
_cell.length_a   1.000
_cell.length_b   1.000
_cell.length_c   1.000
_cell.angle_alpha   90.00
_cell.angle_beta   90.00
_cell.angle_gamma   90.00
#
_symmetry.space_group_name_H-M   'P 1'
#
loop_
_entity.id
_entity.type
_entity.pdbx_description
1 polymer ?
#
loop_
_entity_poly.entity_id
_entity_poly.type
_entity_poly.pdbx_seq_one_letter_code
_entity_poly.pdbx_strand_id
1 'polypeptide(L)'
;MLSGVLTLSTCSNVCLLTDYPFTLKPSAHDPAFAHDYAQAMGQIPLSRGLTQTLSVGARPGELVVEATAVPEAGHRQHCFSTPLDNADFGKPQLRVGGRKTAGRTVSCQRWLGRRGARFAWSNGHAGTGE
;
A
#
# COMPACT_ATOMS: atom_id res chain seq x y z
N MET A 1 -1.82 29.24 -17.00
CA MET A 1 -0.59 28.51 -17.40
C MET A 1 -0.06 27.84 -16.15
N LEU A 2 0.28 26.55 -16.23
CA LEU A 2 0.80 25.78 -15.10
C LEU A 2 2.24 25.37 -15.42
N SER A 3 3.19 25.74 -14.57
CA SER A 3 4.62 25.46 -14.79
C SER A 3 5.23 24.90 -13.51
N GLY A 4 6.25 24.06 -13.65
CA GLY A 4 6.95 23.45 -12.52
C GLY A 4 8.12 22.61 -12.98
N VAL A 5 8.75 21.93 -12.03
CA VAL A 5 9.82 20.96 -12.27
C VAL A 5 9.40 19.64 -11.63
N LEU A 6 9.40 18.57 -12.41
CA LEU A 6 9.21 17.21 -11.92
C LEU A 6 10.58 16.57 -11.66
N THR A 7 10.95 16.39 -10.40
CA THR A 7 12.12 15.59 -10.02
C THR A 7 11.71 14.11 -10.01
N LEU A 8 12.20 13.33 -10.97
CA LEU A 8 11.89 11.91 -11.08
C LEU A 8 13.07 11.05 -10.61
N SER A 9 12.80 10.12 -9.71
CA SER A 9 13.75 9.10 -9.30
C SER A 9 13.63 7.86 -10.20
N THR A 10 14.72 7.50 -10.89
CA THR A 10 14.83 6.21 -11.60
C THR A 10 15.92 5.37 -10.95
N CYS A 11 15.61 4.10 -10.64
CA CYS A 11 16.51 3.23 -9.89
C CYS A 11 16.78 1.92 -10.62
N SER A 12 18.04 1.54 -10.69
CA SER A 12 18.52 0.19 -11.02
C SER A 12 19.31 -0.37 -9.82
N ASN A 13 20.62 -0.59 -9.96
CA ASN A 13 21.55 -0.73 -8.84
C ASN A 13 21.97 0.62 -8.24
N VAL A 14 21.69 1.73 -8.94
CA VAL A 14 21.85 3.11 -8.46
C VAL A 14 20.57 3.89 -8.73
N CYS A 15 20.29 4.91 -7.92
CA CYS A 15 19.16 5.81 -8.13
C CYS A 15 19.65 7.17 -8.65
N LEU A 16 19.05 7.62 -9.74
CA LEU A 16 19.28 8.95 -10.32
C LEU A 16 18.07 9.83 -10.08
N LEU A 17 18.33 11.10 -9.75
CA LEU A 17 17.33 12.15 -9.69
C LEU A 17 17.49 13.03 -10.92
N THR A 18 16.44 13.11 -11.72
CA THR A 18 16.44 13.93 -12.94
C THR A 18 15.31 14.94 -12.87
N ASP A 19 15.65 16.21 -13.09
CA ASP A 19 14.69 17.30 -13.11
C ASP A 19 14.14 17.52 -14.52
N TYR A 20 12.81 17.47 -14.65
CA TYR A 20 12.08 17.70 -15.90
C TYR A 20 11.23 18.97 -15.77
N PRO A 21 11.69 20.13 -16.28
CA PRO A 21 10.89 21.33 -16.30
C PRO A 21 9.73 21.18 -17.28
N PHE A 22 8.53 21.59 -16.88
CA PHE A 22 7.34 21.54 -17.71
C PHE A 22 6.57 22.86 -17.66
N THR A 23 5.82 23.13 -18.73
CA THR A 23 4.87 24.24 -18.81
C THR A 23 3.68 23.81 -19.65
N LEU A 24 2.50 23.82 -19.02
CA LEU A 24 1.24 23.43 -19.60
C LEU A 24 0.39 24.68 -19.86
N LYS A 25 -0.06 24.82 -21.11
CA LYS A 25 -1.04 25.81 -21.55
C LYS A 25 -2.36 25.07 -21.82
N PRO A 26 -3.42 25.29 -21.03
CA PRO A 26 -4.74 24.71 -21.31
C PRO A 26 -5.32 25.45 -22.53
N SER A 27 -4.97 25.02 -23.73
CA SER A 27 -5.41 25.68 -24.97
C SER A 27 -5.80 24.70 -26.08
N ALA A 28 -5.70 23.39 -25.84
CA ALA A 28 -6.12 22.35 -26.76
C ALA A 28 -6.99 21.33 -26.03
N HIS A 29 -8.19 21.10 -26.55
CA HIS A 29 -9.05 20.01 -26.12
C HIS A 29 -8.57 18.74 -26.83
N ASP A 30 -7.75 17.94 -26.16
CA ASP A 30 -7.44 16.59 -26.65
C ASP A 30 -8.66 15.69 -26.39
N PRO A 31 -9.33 15.18 -27.44
CA PRO A 31 -10.51 14.32 -27.28
C PRO A 31 -10.20 12.99 -26.60
N ALA A 32 -8.95 12.52 -26.60
CA ALA A 32 -8.54 11.29 -25.94
C ALA A 32 -8.26 11.48 -24.44
N PHE A 33 -7.97 12.70 -23.99
CA PHE A 33 -7.53 12.97 -22.61
C PHE A 33 -8.51 12.43 -21.55
N ALA A 34 -9.81 12.62 -21.76
CA ALA A 34 -10.81 12.14 -20.80
C ALA A 34 -10.82 10.59 -20.70
N HIS A 35 -10.61 9.91 -21.83
CA HIS A 35 -10.49 8.45 -21.88
C HIS A 35 -9.21 7.98 -21.18
N ASP A 36 -8.06 8.56 -21.54
CA ASP A 36 -6.76 8.18 -20.99
C ASP A 36 -6.67 8.44 -19.48
N TYR A 37 -7.22 9.58 -19.03
CA TYR A 37 -7.33 9.89 -17.62
C TYR A 37 -8.18 8.86 -16.88
N ALA A 38 -9.33 8.46 -17.43
CA ALA A 38 -10.19 7.44 -16.82
C ALA A 38 -9.49 6.07 -16.74
N GLN A 39 -8.77 5.67 -17.79
CA GLN A 39 -7.97 4.43 -17.79
C GLN A 39 -6.85 4.47 -16.73
N ALA A 40 -6.16 5.60 -16.59
CA ALA A 40 -5.13 5.77 -15.56
C ALA A 40 -5.73 5.72 -14.15
N MET A 41 -6.87 6.39 -13.92
CA MET A 41 -7.57 6.36 -12.63
C MET A 41 -8.10 4.96 -12.27
N GLY A 42 -8.46 4.16 -13.27
CA GLY A 42 -8.88 2.77 -13.07
C GLY A 42 -7.78 1.85 -12.53
N GLN A 43 -6.50 2.26 -12.59
CA GLN A 43 -5.37 1.52 -12.03
C GLN A 43 -5.06 1.89 -10.58
N ILE A 44 -5.67 2.96 -10.06
CA ILE A 44 -5.46 3.40 -8.69
C ILE A 44 -6.26 2.49 -7.74
N PRO A 45 -5.62 1.90 -6.70
CA PRO A 45 -6.32 1.04 -5.75
C PRO A 45 -7.50 1.77 -5.08
N LEU A 46 -8.65 1.10 -5.07
CA LEU A 46 -9.81 1.57 -4.32
C LEU A 46 -9.52 1.55 -2.82
N SER A 47 -10.09 2.50 -2.09
CA SER A 47 -9.93 2.58 -0.63
C SER A 47 -10.64 1.45 0.13
N ARG A 48 -11.61 0.76 -0.51
CA ARG A 48 -12.41 -0.34 0.06
C ARG A 48 -12.84 -1.32 -1.03
N GLY A 49 -13.35 -2.48 -0.62
CA GLY A 49 -14.06 -3.43 -1.49
C GLY A 49 -13.31 -4.73 -1.81
N LEU A 50 -12.01 -4.82 -1.52
CA LEU A 50 -11.23 -6.05 -1.76
C LEU A 50 -11.10 -6.96 -0.54
N THR A 51 -11.38 -6.46 0.66
CA THR A 51 -11.25 -7.17 1.94
C THR A 51 -12.53 -7.06 2.75
N GLN A 52 -13.02 -8.18 3.26
CA GLN A 52 -14.16 -8.23 4.20
C GLN A 52 -13.73 -7.89 5.62
N THR A 53 -12.57 -8.42 6.03
CA THR A 53 -11.99 -8.18 7.35
C THR A 53 -10.54 -7.81 7.19
N LEU A 54 -10.05 -6.91 8.04
CA LEU A 54 -8.66 -6.54 8.15
C LEU A 54 -8.31 -6.47 9.64
N SER A 55 -7.24 -7.16 10.03
CA SER A 55 -6.68 -7.14 11.37
C SER A 55 -5.19 -6.84 11.28
N VAL A 56 -4.69 -6.10 12.25
CA VAL A 56 -3.28 -5.75 12.36
C VAL A 56 -2.79 -6.12 13.75
N GLY A 57 -1.74 -6.91 13.79
CA GLY A 57 -1.02 -7.28 15.00
C GLY A 57 0.44 -6.86 14.91
N ALA A 58 1.06 -6.63 16.06
CA ALA A 58 2.48 -6.37 16.17
C ALA A 58 3.11 -7.37 17.15
N ARG A 59 4.32 -7.83 16.82
CA ARG A 59 5.18 -8.64 17.67
C ARG A 59 6.56 -7.97 17.72
N PRO A 60 7.45 -8.33 18.65
CA PRO A 60 8.79 -7.74 18.71
C PRO A 60 9.51 -7.84 17.36
N GLY A 61 9.70 -6.69 16.71
CA GLY A 61 10.35 -6.59 15.41
C GLY A 61 9.50 -7.01 14.21
N GLU A 62 8.21 -7.28 14.38
CA GLU A 62 7.34 -7.78 13.29
C GLU A 62 5.97 -7.08 13.28
N LEU A 63 5.53 -6.64 12.10
CA LEU A 63 4.15 -6.24 11.81
C LEU A 63 3.46 -7.37 11.05
N VAL A 64 2.29 -7.77 11.52
CA VAL A 64 1.45 -8.81 10.90
C VAL A 64 0.12 -8.18 10.49
N VAL A 65 -0.20 -8.20 9.21
CA VAL A 65 -1.49 -7.78 8.67
C VAL A 65 -2.21 -9.00 8.15
N GLU A 66 -3.41 -9.28 8.68
CA GLU A 66 -4.27 -10.37 8.24
C GLU A 66 -5.54 -9.82 7.62
N ALA A 67 -5.89 -10.29 6.44
CA ALA A 67 -7.11 -9.91 5.75
C ALA A 67 -7.87 -11.14 5.25
N THR A 68 -9.20 -11.03 5.21
CA THR A 68 -10.03 -11.98 4.46
C THR A 68 -10.48 -11.29 3.18
N ALA A 69 -10.06 -11.82 2.03
CA ALA A 69 -10.43 -11.27 0.74
C ALA A 69 -11.91 -11.57 0.41
N VAL A 70 -12.57 -10.64 -0.30
CA VAL A 70 -13.90 -10.93 -0.87
C VAL A 70 -13.81 -12.06 -1.91
N PRO A 71 -14.88 -12.84 -2.14
CA PRO A 71 -14.88 -13.95 -3.11
C PRO A 71 -14.42 -13.55 -4.51
N GLU A 72 -14.76 -12.33 -4.94
CA GLU A 72 -14.49 -11.74 -6.26
C GLU A 72 -13.05 -11.23 -6.39
N ALA A 73 -12.29 -11.17 -5.30
CA ALA A 73 -10.91 -10.73 -5.34
C ALA A 73 -10.07 -11.71 -6.18
N GLY A 74 -9.09 -11.16 -6.92
CA GLY A 74 -8.20 -11.96 -7.76
C GLY A 74 -7.41 -13.02 -6.99
N HIS A 75 -6.87 -14.00 -7.70
CA HIS A 75 -6.10 -15.09 -7.09
C HIS A 75 -4.67 -14.67 -6.69
N ARG A 76 -4.11 -13.66 -7.35
CA ARG A 76 -2.79 -13.11 -7.01
C ARG A 76 -2.94 -11.97 -6.02
N GLN A 77 -2.23 -12.09 -4.91
CA GLN A 77 -2.25 -11.12 -3.82
C GLN A 77 -0.88 -10.47 -3.74
N HIS A 78 -0.86 -9.18 -3.45
CA HIS A 78 0.36 -8.40 -3.26
C HIS A 78 0.19 -7.50 -2.05
N CYS A 79 1.29 -7.22 -1.37
CA CYS A 79 1.29 -6.33 -0.21
C CYS A 79 2.34 -5.26 -0.40
N PHE A 80 1.87 -4.01 -0.35
CA PHE A 80 2.69 -2.81 -0.37
C PHE A 80 2.43 -2.07 0.93
N SER A 81 3.44 -1.39 1.47
CA SER A 81 3.21 -0.47 2.58
C SER A 81 4.03 0.77 2.38
N THR A 82 3.49 1.87 2.88
CA THR A 82 4.21 3.12 3.01
C THR A 82 5.15 3.01 4.22
N PRO A 83 6.41 3.47 4.12
CA PRO A 83 7.26 3.63 5.30
C PRO A 83 6.63 4.62 6.29
N LEU A 84 6.99 4.48 7.57
CA LEU A 84 6.67 5.45 8.61
C LEU A 84 7.91 6.31 8.87
N ASP A 85 7.72 7.54 9.35
CA ASP A 85 8.80 8.52 9.56
C ASP A 85 9.99 7.97 10.38
N ASN A 86 9.71 7.06 11.31
CA ASN A 86 10.69 6.45 12.20
C ASN A 86 10.78 4.93 12.08
N ALA A 87 10.26 4.32 11.02
CA ALA A 87 10.35 2.87 10.85
C ALA A 87 10.42 2.49 9.37
N ASP A 88 11.44 1.70 9.06
CA ASP A 88 11.54 1.03 7.77
C ASP A 88 10.98 -0.38 7.90
N PHE A 89 10.26 -0.79 6.87
CA PHE A 89 9.73 -2.14 6.78
C PHE A 89 10.50 -2.92 5.73
N GLY A 90 11.07 -4.07 6.12
CA GLY A 90 11.75 -5.00 5.19
C GLY A 90 10.80 -5.58 4.14
N LYS A 91 11.23 -6.49 3.27
CA LYS A 91 10.31 -7.09 2.27
C LYS A 91 9.17 -7.86 2.98
N PRO A 92 7.89 -7.64 2.62
CA PRO A 92 6.78 -8.42 3.16
C PRO A 92 6.87 -9.90 2.76
N GLN A 93 6.57 -10.77 3.70
CA GLN A 93 6.33 -12.20 3.54
C GLN A 93 4.82 -12.39 3.37
N LEU A 94 4.39 -12.87 2.21
CA LEU A 94 2.99 -13.10 1.90
C LEU A 94 2.65 -14.58 2.08
N ARG A 95 1.56 -14.85 2.80
CA ARG A 95 0.95 -16.18 2.90
C ARG A 95 -0.51 -16.08 2.50
N VAL A 96 -0.91 -16.89 1.52
CA VAL A 96 -2.31 -17.03 1.10
C VAL A 96 -2.73 -18.45 1.40
N GLY A 97 -3.72 -18.61 2.28
CA GLY A 97 -4.13 -19.93 2.74
C GLY A 97 -5.28 -19.84 3.73
N GLY A 98 -5.95 -20.96 4.00
CA GLY A 98 -7.14 -20.97 4.84
C GLY A 98 -8.37 -20.42 4.10
N ARG A 99 -9.39 -21.27 3.96
CA ARG A 99 -10.69 -20.88 3.46
C ARG A 99 -11.59 -20.71 4.67
N LYS A 100 -11.88 -19.45 5.02
CA LYS A 100 -12.98 -19.15 5.94
C LYS A 100 -14.27 -19.15 5.10
N THR A 101 -15.43 -19.30 5.74
CA THR A 101 -16.74 -19.16 5.09
C THR A 101 -16.87 -17.84 4.32
N ALA A 102 -16.08 -16.83 4.71
CA ALA A 102 -15.97 -15.50 4.14
C ALA A 102 -15.01 -15.35 2.93
N GLY A 103 -14.09 -16.30 2.67
CA GLY A 103 -13.10 -16.17 1.58
C GLY A 103 -11.70 -16.68 1.92
N ARG A 104 -10.69 -16.21 1.17
CA ARG A 104 -9.28 -16.58 1.37
C ARG A 104 -8.62 -15.68 2.41
N THR A 105 -7.86 -16.27 3.34
CA THR A 105 -7.05 -15.48 4.27
C THR A 105 -5.72 -15.11 3.63
N VAL A 106 -5.35 -13.84 3.75
CA VAL A 106 -4.09 -13.27 3.29
C VAL A 106 -3.37 -12.74 4.51
N SER A 107 -2.16 -13.23 4.78
CA SER A 107 -1.30 -12.75 5.86
C SER A 107 -0.04 -12.12 5.26
N CYS A 108 0.22 -10.89 5.65
CA CYS A 108 1.39 -10.12 5.29
C CYS A 108 2.22 -9.86 6.54
N GLN A 109 3.40 -10.47 6.60
CA GLN A 109 4.32 -10.39 7.72
C GLN A 109 5.55 -9.60 7.33
N ARG A 110 6.07 -8.77 8.24
CA ARG A 110 7.19 -7.90 7.88
C ARG A 110 8.04 -7.51 9.06
N TRP A 111 9.34 -7.57 8.86
CA TRP A 111 10.31 -7.14 9.85
C TRP A 111 10.44 -5.63 9.89
N LEU A 112 10.41 -5.09 11.10
CA LEU A 112 10.68 -3.69 11.42
C LEU A 112 12.19 -3.50 11.54
N GLY A 113 12.77 -2.73 10.61
CA GLY A 113 14.14 -2.26 10.71
C GLY A 113 14.26 -1.22 11.83
N ARG A 114 15.23 -1.39 12.73
CA ARG A 114 15.44 -0.47 13.85
C ARG A 114 16.02 0.86 13.36
N ARG A 115 15.17 1.86 13.13
CA ARG A 115 15.52 3.28 13.32
C ARG A 115 14.77 3.81 14.53
N GLY A 116 15.26 3.53 15.74
CA GLY A 116 14.81 4.21 16.97
C GLY A 116 13.34 4.01 17.39
N ALA A 117 12.55 3.16 16.71
CA ALA A 117 11.15 2.95 17.05
C ALA A 117 10.97 2.24 18.40
N ARG A 118 10.74 3.03 19.46
CA ARG A 118 10.10 2.57 20.71
C ARG A 118 8.60 2.73 20.53
N PHE A 119 7.91 1.62 20.27
CA PHE A 119 6.45 1.61 20.36
C PHE A 119 6.06 1.42 21.83
N ALA A 120 5.50 2.48 22.43
CA ALA A 120 4.78 2.37 23.68
C ALA A 120 3.37 1.86 23.36
N TRP A 121 3.01 0.70 23.92
CA TRP A 121 1.66 0.15 23.84
C TRP A 121 0.85 0.68 25.02
N SER A 122 -0.26 1.38 24.76
CA SER A 122 -1.31 1.57 25.77
C SER A 122 -2.32 0.43 25.59
N ASN A 123 -2.39 -0.48 26.57
CA ASN A 123 -3.40 -1.53 26.62
C ASN A 123 -4.80 -0.90 26.69
N GLY A 124 -5.51 -0.89 25.56
CA GLY A 124 -6.94 -0.58 25.50
C GLY A 124 -7.75 -1.84 25.29
N HIS A 125 -8.17 -2.44 26.40
CA HIS A 125 -9.21 -3.46 26.54
C HIS A 125 -8.94 -4.89 26.04
N ALA A 126 -8.47 -5.71 27.00
CA ALA A 126 -8.95 -7.06 27.15
C ALA A 126 -10.46 -7.05 27.47
N GLY A 127 -11.22 -7.83 26.71
CA GLY A 127 -12.60 -8.22 27.04
C GLY A 127 -12.69 -9.73 26.93
N THR A 128 -12.66 -10.38 28.10
CA THR A 128 -12.86 -11.81 28.33
C THR A 128 -14.35 -12.16 28.32
N GLY A 129 -14.69 -13.31 27.73
CA GLY A 129 -15.79 -14.22 28.10
C GLY A 129 -17.22 -13.67 28.24
N GLU A 130 -18.14 -14.13 27.38
CA GLU A 130 -18.92 -15.36 27.60
C GLU A 130 -19.38 -15.93 26.25
#